data_AF-A0A8S1NXW3-F1
#
_entry.id   AF-A0A8S1NXW3-F1
#
_cell.length_a   1.000
_cell.length_b   1.000
_cell.length_c   1.000
_cell.angle_alpha   90.00
_cell.angle_beta   90.00
_cell.angle_gamma   90.00
#
_symmetry.space_group_name_H-M   'P 1'
#
loop_
_entity.id
_entity.type
_entity.pdbx_description
1 polymer ?
#
loop_
_entity_poly.entity_id
_entity_poly.type
_entity_poly.pdbx_seq_one_letter_code
_entity_poly.pdbx_strand_id
1 'polypeptide(L)'
;MINEINIVSLSQLLNNVHLSQSHIDEAARFYIRHIHDQKSQQSLCEEWCNYFHFAKGNVDGDKVIISLLYMAQRVIESIIKFEGAYASMTDAFKKQIIKAFLLLKDYNWTQDLKQQVKDLVKQWEDKQLFTKIEVQNILEIIDPTKMNKEKTKNQFAPPLFLINFAKNYKELQIRLQNANQYQMRLDELINCGAQDKLNLYDSLLDQYSKSIESVQKYRQILIKDIIDKLKELDKIHSKSIIDLKYLSYRVQELKNKKDKRVQNEYYHE
;
A
#
# COMPACT_ATOMS: atom_id res chain seq x y z
N MET A 1 20.75 -4.07 4.29
CA MET A 1 19.87 -3.05 3.66
C MET A 1 19.68 -1.96 4.69
N ILE A 2 20.21 -0.77 4.41
CA ILE A 2 20.13 0.39 5.30
C ILE A 2 18.69 0.92 5.25
N ASN A 3 18.10 1.15 6.43
CA ASN A 3 16.77 1.73 6.59
C ASN A 3 16.72 3.10 5.89
N GLU A 4 16.13 3.15 4.71
CA GLU A 4 15.74 4.44 4.12
C GLU A 4 14.74 5.12 5.06
N ILE A 5 14.91 6.42 5.29
CA ILE A 5 13.95 7.19 6.09
C ILE A 5 12.61 7.14 5.34
N ASN A 6 11.62 6.50 5.95
CA ASN A 6 10.24 6.66 5.52
C ASN A 6 9.72 8.02 6.03
N ILE A 7 9.94 9.07 5.24
CA ILE A 7 9.50 10.45 5.56
C ILE A 7 7.99 10.48 5.79
N VAL A 8 7.19 9.66 5.09
CA VAL A 8 5.74 9.56 5.28
C VAL A 8 5.39 9.13 6.70
N SER A 9 6.10 8.15 7.26
CA SER A 9 5.91 7.72 8.65
C SER A 9 6.29 8.79 9.65
N LEU A 10 7.33 9.59 9.36
CA LEU A 10 7.73 10.73 10.20
C LEU A 10 6.67 11.83 10.19
N SER A 11 6.19 12.21 9.01
CA SER A 11 5.12 13.19 8.83
C SER A 11 3.85 12.78 9.60
N GLN A 12 3.48 11.49 9.59
CA GLN A 12 2.35 10.98 10.37
C GLN A 12 2.57 11.08 11.88
N LEU A 13 3.77 10.73 12.38
CA LEU A 13 4.10 10.87 13.79
C LEU A 13 4.10 12.33 14.24
N LEU A 14 4.63 13.24 13.43
CA LEU A 14 4.65 14.68 13.72
C LEU A 14 3.25 15.30 13.70
N ASN A 15 2.36 14.85 12.82
CA ASN A 15 0.95 15.27 12.85
C ASN A 15 0.26 14.89 14.16
N ASN A 16 0.60 13.72 14.73
CA ASN A 16 -0.04 13.18 15.93
C ASN A 16 0.69 13.54 17.24
N VAL A 17 1.80 14.29 17.17
CA VAL A 17 2.69 14.54 18.31
C VAL A 17 2.00 15.26 19.48
N HIS A 18 0.95 16.02 19.18
CA HIS A 18 0.20 16.83 20.15
C HIS A 18 -0.89 16.04 20.90
N LEU A 19 -1.09 14.75 20.56
CA LEU A 19 -2.16 13.94 21.12
C LEU A 19 -1.82 13.34 22.50
N SER A 20 -0.55 12.98 22.74
CA SER A 20 -0.12 12.46 24.06
C SER A 20 1.40 12.41 24.23
N GLN A 21 1.86 12.26 25.47
CA GLN A 21 3.28 12.04 25.78
C GLN A 21 3.85 10.79 25.10
N SER A 22 3.05 9.74 24.91
CA SER A 22 3.51 8.52 24.21
C SER A 22 3.85 8.80 22.74
N HIS A 23 3.10 9.69 22.07
CA HIS A 23 3.39 10.10 20.69
C HIS A 23 4.66 10.95 20.61
N ILE A 24 4.90 11.83 21.60
CA ILE A 24 6.15 12.60 21.74
C ILE A 24 7.35 11.65 21.86
N ASP A 25 7.24 10.64 22.73
CA ASP A 25 8.32 9.68 22.98
C ASP A 25 8.54 8.73 21.78
N GLU A 26 7.48 8.39 21.05
CA GLU A 26 7.57 7.59 19.82
C GLU A 26 8.22 8.37 18.67
N ALA A 27 7.83 9.62 18.47
CA ALA A 27 8.47 10.52 17.50
C ALA A 27 9.97 10.70 17.84
N ALA A 28 10.30 10.96 19.09
CA ALA A 28 11.70 11.10 19.51
C ALA A 28 12.52 9.81 19.25
N ARG A 29 11.95 8.64 19.56
CA ARG A 29 12.59 7.33 19.24
C ARG A 29 12.78 7.11 17.75
N PHE A 30 11.81 7.53 16.94
CA PHE A 30 11.93 7.45 15.48
C PHE A 30 13.10 8.30 14.98
N TYR A 31 13.25 9.54 15.48
CA TYR A 31 14.39 10.41 15.16
C TYR A 31 15.71 9.73 15.47
N ILE A 32 15.87 9.21 16.69
CA ILE A 32 17.11 8.55 17.14
C ILE A 32 17.44 7.31 16.29
N ARG A 33 16.43 6.51 15.94
CA ARG A 33 16.60 5.29 15.14
C ARG A 33 17.01 5.56 13.68
N HIS A 34 16.85 6.78 13.16
CA HIS A 34 17.13 7.08 11.76
C HIS A 34 18.20 8.15 11.57
N ILE A 35 18.94 8.44 12.64
CA ILE A 35 19.90 9.57 12.73
C ILE A 35 21.30 9.23 12.19
N HIS A 36 21.43 8.08 11.52
CA HIS A 36 22.70 7.37 11.38
C HIS A 36 23.68 8.00 10.37
N ASP A 37 23.23 8.86 9.45
CA ASP A 37 24.10 9.59 8.51
C ASP A 37 23.73 11.07 8.38
N GLN A 38 24.66 11.89 7.88
CA GLN A 38 24.50 13.35 7.79
C GLN A 38 23.31 13.79 6.93
N LYS A 39 23.01 13.05 5.85
CA LYS A 39 21.89 13.36 4.94
C LYS A 39 20.55 13.13 5.62
N SER A 40 20.46 12.03 6.36
CA SER A 40 19.32 11.62 7.17
C SER A 40 19.08 12.62 8.29
N GLN A 41 20.13 12.99 9.01
CA GLN A 41 20.09 14.02 10.04
C GLN A 41 19.52 15.33 9.51
N GLN A 42 20.03 15.82 8.37
CA GLN A 42 19.53 17.05 7.76
C GLN A 42 18.05 16.95 7.37
N SER A 43 17.65 15.85 6.73
CA SER A 43 16.27 15.63 6.30
C SER A 43 15.29 15.59 7.49
N LEU A 44 15.66 14.91 8.57
CA LEU A 44 14.87 14.85 9.80
C LEU A 44 14.70 16.23 10.46
N CYS A 45 15.76 17.04 10.47
CA CYS A 45 15.74 18.39 11.03
C CYS A 45 14.90 19.36 10.18
N GLU A 46 15.01 19.26 8.85
CA GLU A 46 14.20 20.04 7.91
C GLU A 46 12.72 19.71 8.04
N GLU A 47 12.36 18.43 8.14
CA GLU A 47 10.98 18.01 8.33
C GLU A 47 10.41 18.52 9.66
N TRP A 48 11.16 18.42 10.76
CA TRP A 48 10.75 19.01 12.04
C TRP A 48 10.48 20.51 11.92
N CYS A 49 11.40 21.24 11.28
CA CYS A 49 11.31 22.69 11.09
C CYS A 49 10.09 23.07 10.24
N ASN A 50 9.80 22.29 9.19
CA ASN A 50 8.60 22.47 8.37
C ASN A 50 7.32 22.32 9.20
N TYR A 51 7.22 21.27 10.01
CA TYR A 51 6.07 21.04 10.90
C TYR A 51 5.92 22.14 11.95
N PHE A 52 7.03 22.57 12.53
CA PHE A 52 7.05 23.69 13.47
C PHE A 52 6.58 25.00 12.81
N HIS A 53 6.95 25.23 11.56
CA HIS A 53 6.46 26.37 10.78
C HIS A 53 4.96 26.25 10.46
N PHE A 54 4.48 25.08 10.05
CA PHE A 54 3.05 24.86 9.76
C PHE A 54 2.16 25.02 10.99
N ALA A 55 2.67 24.75 12.19
CA ALA A 55 1.94 24.99 13.43
C ALA A 55 1.49 26.45 13.59
N LYS A 56 2.19 27.41 12.95
CA LYS A 56 1.79 28.83 12.90
C LYS A 56 0.38 29.05 12.33
N GLY A 57 -0.04 28.22 11.37
CA GLY A 57 -1.31 28.33 10.65
C GLY A 57 -2.38 27.35 11.12
N ASN A 58 -2.13 26.56 12.17
CA ASN A 58 -3.03 25.50 12.62
C ASN A 58 -3.95 26.00 13.76
N VAL A 59 -5.19 25.50 13.82
CA VAL A 59 -6.18 25.77 14.88
C VAL A 59 -5.66 25.31 16.25
N ASP A 60 -4.94 24.19 16.30
CA ASP A 60 -4.27 23.68 17.51
C ASP A 60 -2.77 24.06 17.54
N GLY A 61 -2.39 25.15 16.86
CA GLY A 61 -0.99 25.58 16.69
C GLY A 61 -0.19 25.62 17.98
N ASP A 62 -0.73 26.22 19.05
CA ASP A 62 -0.07 26.32 20.36
C ASP A 62 0.30 24.93 20.93
N LYS A 63 -0.62 23.97 20.87
CA LYS A 63 -0.40 22.60 21.37
C LYS A 63 0.64 21.85 20.54
N VAL A 64 0.63 22.07 19.23
CA VAL A 64 1.59 21.46 18.32
C VAL A 64 2.99 22.04 18.56
N ILE A 65 3.11 23.36 18.70
CA ILE A 65 4.38 24.04 18.99
C ILE A 65 5.00 23.47 20.27
N ILE A 66 4.25 23.46 21.38
CA ILE A 66 4.81 22.99 22.66
C ILE A 66 5.19 21.50 22.61
N SER A 67 4.38 20.68 21.95
CA SER A 67 4.64 19.23 21.81
C SER A 67 5.87 18.94 20.94
N LEU A 68 6.07 19.71 19.86
CA LEU A 68 7.27 19.64 19.03
C LEU A 68 8.52 20.07 19.79
N LEU A 69 8.43 21.07 20.68
CA LEU A 69 9.55 21.48 21.53
C LEU A 69 9.89 20.43 22.59
N TYR A 70 8.90 19.82 23.23
CA TYR A 70 9.12 18.68 24.13
C TYR A 70 9.76 17.50 23.41
N MET A 71 9.33 17.21 22.18
CA MET A 71 9.94 16.18 21.35
C MET A 71 11.41 16.51 21.03
N ALA A 72 11.69 17.75 20.62
CA ALA A 72 13.04 18.21 20.33
C ALA A 72 13.96 18.09 21.54
N GLN A 73 13.47 18.45 22.74
CA GLN A 73 14.19 18.24 23.99
C GLN A 73 14.54 16.77 24.22
N ARG A 74 13.58 15.85 24.05
CA ARG A 74 13.80 14.41 24.23
C ARG A 74 14.82 13.85 23.26
N VAL A 75 14.80 14.33 22.02
CA VAL A 75 15.80 13.96 21.00
C VAL A 75 17.18 14.43 21.44
N ILE A 76 17.34 15.68 21.85
CA ILE A 76 18.63 16.21 22.31
C ILE A 76 19.13 15.47 23.55
N GLU A 77 18.28 15.29 24.57
CA GLU A 77 18.62 14.54 25.79
C GLU A 77 19.10 13.13 25.45
N SER A 78 18.45 12.47 24.50
CA SER A 78 18.83 11.13 24.06
C SER A 78 20.14 11.13 23.30
N ILE A 79 20.36 12.06 22.37
CA ILE A 79 21.62 12.18 21.63
C ILE A 79 22.79 12.41 22.59
N ILE A 80 22.63 13.29 23.58
CA ILE A 80 23.63 13.54 24.61
C ILE A 80 23.90 12.25 25.41
N LYS A 81 22.86 11.49 25.78
CA LYS A 81 23.01 10.24 26.55
C LYS A 81 23.77 9.15 25.79
N PHE A 82 23.70 9.12 24.46
CA PHE A 82 24.36 8.11 23.61
C PHE A 82 25.75 8.57 23.09
N GLU A 83 26.50 9.34 23.89
CA GLU A 83 27.78 10.02 23.56
C GLU A 83 28.68 9.34 22.51
N GLY A 84 29.27 10.16 21.63
CA GLY A 84 30.36 9.79 20.71
C GLY A 84 30.11 10.24 19.27
N ALA A 85 29.33 9.46 18.51
CA ALA A 85 29.20 9.63 17.05
C ALA A 85 28.26 10.77 16.60
N TYR A 86 27.50 11.37 17.52
CA TYR A 86 26.39 12.29 17.20
C TYR A 86 26.56 13.72 17.73
N ALA A 87 27.73 14.08 18.28
CA ALA A 87 27.96 15.41 18.86
C ALA A 87 27.77 16.55 17.83
N SER A 88 28.23 16.37 16.59
CA SER A 88 28.03 17.32 15.48
C SER A 88 26.54 17.53 15.14
N MET A 89 25.71 16.53 15.43
CA MET A 89 24.29 16.55 15.13
C MET A 89 23.47 17.29 16.19
N THR A 90 23.85 17.17 17.46
CA THR A 90 23.30 17.99 18.54
C THR A 90 23.39 19.47 18.19
N ASP A 91 24.56 19.93 17.74
CA ASP A 91 24.76 21.34 17.36
C ASP A 91 23.98 21.76 16.12
N ALA A 92 23.88 20.86 15.12
CA ALA A 92 23.08 21.12 13.92
C ALA A 92 21.58 21.25 14.25
N PHE A 93 21.07 20.38 15.12
CA PHE A 93 19.66 20.40 15.53
C PHE A 93 19.34 21.61 16.41
N LYS A 94 20.23 21.98 17.35
CA LYS A 94 20.13 23.23 18.12
C LYS A 94 20.04 24.46 17.23
N LYS A 95 20.89 24.55 16.21
CA LYS A 95 20.86 25.65 15.23
C LYS A 95 19.52 25.71 14.48
N GLN A 96 18.93 24.56 14.16
CA GLN A 96 17.63 24.51 13.48
C GLN A 96 16.49 24.92 14.42
N ILE A 97 16.54 24.53 15.70
CA ILE A 97 15.58 24.99 16.71
C ILE A 97 15.62 26.52 16.83
N ILE A 98 16.80 27.12 16.95
CA ILE A 98 16.95 28.60 17.02
C ILE A 98 16.39 29.27 15.76
N LYS A 99 16.68 28.71 14.57
CA LYS A 99 16.10 29.20 13.31
C LYS A 99 14.57 29.08 13.29
N ALA A 100 14.02 28.00 13.82
CA ALA A 100 12.59 27.78 13.88
C ALA A 100 11.89 28.80 14.79
N PHE A 101 12.51 29.16 15.92
CA PHE A 101 12.03 30.27 16.75
C PHE A 101 12.00 31.60 16.00
N LEU A 102 13.02 31.93 15.21
CA LEU A 102 13.03 33.16 14.40
C LEU A 102 11.84 33.25 13.42
N LEU A 103 11.33 32.12 12.94
CA LEU A 103 10.15 32.07 12.07
C LEU A 103 8.83 32.38 12.80
N LEU A 104 8.81 32.25 14.14
CA LEU A 104 7.68 32.58 15.00
C LEU A 104 7.71 34.03 15.53
N LYS A 105 8.61 34.89 15.02
CA LYS A 105 8.68 36.30 15.43
C LYS A 105 7.36 37.05 15.28
N ASP A 106 6.58 36.72 14.25
CA ASP A 106 5.26 37.31 13.99
C ASP A 106 4.10 36.40 14.42
N TYR A 107 4.36 35.40 15.26
CA TYR A 107 3.30 34.52 15.77
C TYR A 107 2.48 35.22 16.86
N ASN A 108 1.17 35.00 16.86
CA ASN A 108 0.29 35.54 17.91
C ASN A 108 0.34 34.66 19.15
N TRP A 109 1.42 34.80 19.90
CA TRP A 109 1.68 34.04 21.11
C TRP A 109 0.64 34.30 22.21
N THR A 110 -0.11 33.26 22.58
CA THR A 110 -0.96 33.30 23.78
C THR A 110 -0.11 33.43 25.05
N GLN A 111 -0.66 34.05 26.09
CA GLN A 111 0.07 34.22 27.36
C GLN A 111 0.45 32.87 27.99
N ASP A 112 -0.44 31.88 27.87
CA ASP A 112 -0.22 30.52 28.37
C ASP A 112 0.93 29.83 27.63
N LEU A 113 0.92 29.84 26.29
CA LEU A 113 2.03 29.29 25.50
C LEU A 113 3.36 30.00 25.81
N LYS A 114 3.35 31.34 25.93
CA LYS A 114 4.57 32.09 26.31
C LYS A 114 5.15 31.59 27.61
N GLN A 115 4.31 31.38 28.62
CA GLN A 115 4.75 30.91 29.92
C GLN A 115 5.31 29.49 29.82
N GLN A 116 4.59 28.58 29.16
CA GLN A 116 5.02 27.19 28.97
C GLN A 116 6.36 27.10 28.23
N VAL A 117 6.56 27.90 27.18
CA VAL A 117 7.81 27.93 26.43
C VAL A 117 8.94 28.55 27.25
N LYS A 118 8.67 29.62 28.02
CA LYS A 118 9.67 30.20 28.95
C LYS A 118 10.13 29.17 29.98
N ASP A 119 9.19 28.45 30.58
CA ASP A 119 9.48 27.41 31.57
C ASP A 119 10.28 26.27 30.93
N LEU A 120 9.93 25.86 29.71
CA LEU A 120 10.64 24.83 28.96
C LEU A 120 12.08 25.24 28.62
N VAL A 121 12.28 26.44 28.09
CA VAL A 121 13.60 26.95 27.71
C VAL A 121 14.48 27.14 28.95
N LYS A 122 13.91 27.52 30.09
CA LYS A 122 14.63 27.57 31.36
C LYS A 122 15.08 26.17 31.81
N GLN A 123 14.23 25.15 31.66
CA GLN A 123 14.64 23.76 31.91
C GLN A 123 15.79 23.33 30.99
N TRP A 124 15.87 23.85 29.76
CA TRP A 124 16.98 23.57 28.85
C TRP A 124 18.30 24.20 29.33
N GLU A 125 18.25 25.38 29.94
CA GLU A 125 19.40 26.00 30.60
C GLU A 125 19.85 25.17 31.81
N ASP A 126 18.91 24.80 32.69
CA ASP A 126 19.18 24.05 33.93
C ASP A 126 19.80 22.67 33.64
N LYS A 127 19.34 22.02 32.56
CA LYS A 127 19.86 20.73 32.07
C LYS A 127 21.12 20.86 31.22
N GLN A 128 21.65 22.07 31.02
CA GLN A 128 22.79 22.36 30.16
C GLN A 128 22.61 21.85 28.71
N LEU A 129 21.36 21.75 28.25
CA LEU A 129 21.07 21.36 26.87
C LEU A 129 21.46 22.49 25.93
N PHE A 130 21.24 23.75 26.32
CA PHE A 130 21.63 24.93 25.57
C PHE A 130 22.50 25.84 26.42
N THR A 131 23.35 26.63 25.77
CA THR A 131 24.12 27.67 26.46
C THR A 131 23.20 28.82 26.88
N LYS A 132 23.61 29.54 27.92
CA LYS A 132 22.88 30.73 28.41
C LYS A 132 22.64 31.78 27.32
N ILE A 133 23.58 31.92 26.38
CA ILE A 133 23.46 32.85 25.24
C ILE A 133 22.36 32.38 24.26
N GLU A 134 22.31 31.09 23.95
CA GLU A 134 21.27 30.53 23.07
C GLU A 134 19.88 30.64 23.69
N VAL A 135 19.76 30.35 24.99
CA VAL A 135 18.53 30.51 25.76
C VAL A 135 18.06 31.96 25.75
N GLN A 136 18.96 32.92 26.01
CA GLN A 136 18.65 34.34 25.95
C GLN A 136 18.15 34.76 24.57
N ASN A 137 18.80 34.29 23.49
CA ASN A 137 18.37 34.59 22.12
C ASN A 137 16.96 34.06 21.83
N ILE A 138 16.61 32.87 22.30
CA ILE A 138 15.26 32.30 22.13
C ILE A 138 14.23 33.13 22.90
N LEU A 139 14.53 33.51 24.14
CA LEU A 139 13.64 34.32 24.97
C LEU A 139 13.39 35.71 24.37
N GLU A 140 14.42 36.34 23.78
CA GLU A 140 14.29 37.63 23.09
C GLU A 140 13.40 37.58 21.85
N ILE A 141 13.24 36.41 21.22
CA ILE A 141 12.33 36.23 20.09
C ILE A 141 10.86 36.14 20.56
N ILE A 142 10.63 35.48 21.70
CA ILE A 142 9.28 35.26 22.26
C ILE A 142 8.76 36.52 22.97
N ASP A 143 9.66 37.21 23.67
CA ASP A 143 9.36 38.39 24.48
C ASP A 143 10.49 39.43 24.36
N PRO A 144 10.51 40.24 23.29
CA PRO A 144 11.58 41.18 23.02
C PRO A 144 11.62 42.27 24.09
N THR A 145 12.62 42.22 24.98
CA THR A 145 12.82 43.20 26.07
C THR A 145 13.28 44.58 25.59
N LYS A 146 13.63 44.73 24.30
CA LYS A 146 13.95 46.02 23.68
C LYS A 146 13.26 46.13 22.32
N MET A 147 12.51 47.21 22.12
CA MET A 147 12.11 47.67 20.78
C MET A 147 13.36 48.11 20.01
N ASN A 148 14.12 47.19 19.44
CA ASN A 148 15.05 47.54 18.37
C ASN A 148 14.24 47.82 17.10
N LYS A 149 13.85 49.08 16.93
CA LYS A 149 13.53 49.64 15.61
C LYS A 149 14.82 49.76 14.80
N GLU A 150 15.39 48.63 14.37
CA GLU A 150 16.29 48.68 13.24
C GLU A 150 15.45 48.99 12.01
N LYS A 151 15.58 50.25 11.53
CA LYS A 151 15.16 50.61 10.18
C LYS A 151 16.03 49.84 9.20
N THR A 152 15.60 48.65 8.82
CA THR A 152 16.07 48.05 7.57
C THR A 152 15.63 48.98 6.43
N LYS A 153 16.60 49.60 5.76
CA LYS A 153 16.38 50.26 4.47
C LYS A 153 15.76 49.22 3.54
N ASN A 154 14.46 49.34 3.28
CA ASN A 154 13.81 48.70 2.13
C ASN A 154 14.36 49.36 0.87
N GLN A 155 15.55 48.93 0.44
CA GLN A 155 15.85 48.92 -0.98
C GLN A 155 14.97 47.82 -1.56
N PHE A 156 13.91 48.22 -2.26
CA PHE A 156 13.10 47.34 -3.10
C PHE A 156 13.97 46.79 -4.24
N ALA A 157 14.83 45.83 -3.93
CA ALA A 157 15.04 44.70 -4.80
C ALA A 157 14.00 43.67 -4.37
N PRO A 158 13.27 43.00 -5.29
CA PRO A 158 12.39 41.91 -4.90
C PRO A 158 13.24 40.95 -4.08
N PRO A 159 12.93 40.68 -2.80
CA PRO A 159 13.81 39.92 -1.94
C PRO A 159 14.07 38.59 -2.67
N LEU A 160 15.35 38.22 -2.81
CA LEU A 160 15.77 36.97 -3.47
C LEU A 160 14.96 35.77 -2.96
N PHE A 161 14.48 35.85 -1.72
CA PHE A 161 13.49 34.95 -1.14
C PHE A 161 12.18 34.85 -1.93
N LEU A 162 11.51 35.94 -2.33
CA LEU A 162 10.26 35.89 -3.12
C LEU A 162 10.50 35.35 -4.53
N ILE A 163 11.65 35.66 -5.15
CA ILE A 163 12.03 35.10 -6.45
C ILE A 163 12.32 33.60 -6.34
N ASN A 164 13.07 33.19 -5.30
CA ASN A 164 13.36 31.78 -5.03
C ASN A 164 12.10 31.03 -4.58
N PHE A 165 11.20 31.66 -3.84
CA PHE A 165 9.90 31.11 -3.47
C PHE A 165 9.03 30.91 -4.71
N ALA A 166 8.93 31.90 -5.60
CA ALA A 166 8.19 31.76 -6.86
C ALA A 166 8.81 30.68 -7.78
N LYS A 167 10.15 30.60 -7.85
CA LYS A 167 10.86 29.54 -8.58
C LYS A 167 10.59 28.17 -7.97
N ASN A 168 10.79 28.02 -6.66
CA ASN A 168 10.59 26.77 -5.94
C ASN A 168 9.12 26.34 -5.97
N TYR A 169 8.18 27.28 -5.89
CA TYR A 169 6.75 27.01 -6.00
C TYR A 169 6.37 26.53 -7.41
N LYS A 170 6.93 27.17 -8.45
CA LYS A 170 6.74 26.71 -9.84
C LYS A 170 7.36 25.33 -10.05
N GLU A 171 8.53 25.08 -9.47
CA GLU A 171 9.19 23.77 -9.51
C GLU A 171 8.39 22.71 -8.74
N LEU A 172 7.81 23.08 -7.60
CA LEU A 172 6.91 22.23 -6.82
C LEU A 172 5.63 21.90 -7.60
N GLN A 173 5.04 22.89 -8.29
CA GLN A 173 3.89 22.66 -9.18
C GLN A 173 4.24 21.72 -10.33
N ILE A 174 5.42 21.86 -10.95
CA ILE A 174 5.89 20.95 -12.00
C ILE A 174 6.09 19.54 -11.42
N ARG A 175 6.70 19.40 -10.23
CA ARG A 175 6.87 18.10 -9.57
C ARG A 175 5.52 17.46 -9.22
N LEU A 176 4.54 18.24 -8.76
CA LEU A 176 3.19 17.77 -8.48
C LEU A 176 2.47 17.31 -9.76
N GLN A 177 2.58 18.08 -10.85
CA GLN A 177 2.02 17.68 -12.15
C GLN A 177 2.66 16.39 -12.66
N ASN A 178 3.98 16.25 -12.53
CA ASN A 178 4.68 15.03 -12.91
C ASN A 178 4.25 13.86 -12.04
N ALA A 179 4.13 14.03 -10.72
CA ALA A 179 3.66 12.98 -9.81
C ALA A 179 2.24 12.52 -10.18
N ASN A 180 1.33 13.45 -10.49
CA ASN A 180 -0.03 13.11 -10.94
C ASN A 180 -0.02 12.38 -12.29
N GLN A 181 0.85 12.75 -13.22
CA GLN A 181 1.02 12.03 -14.49
C GLN A 181 1.59 10.62 -14.27
N TYR A 182 2.55 10.45 -13.37
CA TYR A 182 3.06 9.14 -12.98
C TYR A 182 1.96 8.29 -12.36
N GLN A 183 1.16 8.86 -11.45
CA GLN A 183 0.03 8.18 -10.82
C GLN A 183 -0.97 7.68 -11.89
N MET A 184 -1.39 8.55 -12.82
CA MET A 184 -2.29 8.17 -13.91
C MET A 184 -1.71 7.04 -14.78
N ARG A 185 -0.43 7.12 -15.16
CA ARG A 185 0.22 6.06 -15.94
C ARG A 185 0.32 4.74 -15.18
N LEU A 186 0.51 4.80 -13.86
CA LEU A 186 0.58 3.63 -13.00
C LEU A 186 -0.80 2.98 -12.87
N ASP A 187 -1.85 3.79 -12.73
CA ASP A 187 -3.24 3.32 -12.73
C ASP A 187 -3.64 2.72 -14.10
N GLU A 188 -3.21 3.33 -15.22
CA GLU A 188 -3.38 2.75 -16.56
C GLU A 188 -2.66 1.41 -16.70
N LEU A 189 -1.42 1.27 -16.21
CA LEU A 189 -0.68 0.01 -16.23
C LEU A 189 -1.34 -1.07 -15.35
N ILE A 190 -1.85 -0.69 -14.18
CA ILE A 190 -2.60 -1.60 -13.30
C ILE A 190 -3.88 -2.06 -14.00
N ASN A 191 -4.61 -1.15 -14.64
CA ASN A 191 -5.85 -1.47 -15.35
C ASN A 191 -5.59 -2.34 -16.58
N CYS A 192 -4.57 -2.03 -17.38
CA CYS A 192 -4.15 -2.88 -18.50
C CYS A 192 -3.71 -4.27 -18.01
N GLY A 193 -2.90 -4.35 -16.95
CA GLY A 193 -2.47 -5.62 -16.38
C GLY A 193 -3.61 -6.44 -15.77
N ALA A 194 -4.62 -5.78 -15.20
CA ALA A 194 -5.84 -6.44 -14.73
C ALA A 194 -6.70 -6.95 -15.89
N GLN A 195 -6.83 -6.16 -16.97
CA GLN A 195 -7.56 -6.53 -18.17
C GLN A 195 -6.89 -7.69 -18.92
N ASP A 196 -5.56 -7.69 -19.04
CA ASP A 196 -4.80 -8.78 -19.66
C ASP A 196 -4.97 -10.09 -18.91
N LYS A 197 -5.02 -10.04 -17.57
CA LYS A 197 -5.33 -11.21 -16.74
C LYS A 197 -6.76 -11.71 -16.97
N LEU A 198 -7.75 -10.82 -17.03
CA LEU A 198 -9.13 -11.19 -17.35
C LEU A 198 -9.23 -11.85 -18.73
N ASN A 199 -8.60 -11.26 -19.74
CA ASN A 199 -8.56 -11.81 -21.10
C ASN A 199 -7.89 -13.20 -21.13
N LEU A 200 -6.83 -13.41 -20.35
CA LEU A 200 -6.17 -14.72 -20.22
C LEU A 200 -7.10 -15.75 -19.56
N TYR A 201 -7.81 -15.39 -18.49
CA TYR A 201 -8.78 -16.27 -17.85
C TYR A 201 -9.93 -16.64 -18.78
N ASP A 202 -10.46 -15.69 -19.55
CA ASP A 202 -11.50 -15.93 -20.54
C ASP A 202 -11.02 -16.87 -21.66
N SER A 203 -9.79 -16.69 -22.14
CA SER A 203 -9.19 -17.59 -23.13
C SER A 203 -9.04 -19.02 -22.61
N LEU A 204 -8.59 -19.19 -21.36
CA LEU A 204 -8.47 -20.51 -20.73
C LEU A 204 -9.84 -21.16 -20.49
N LEU A 205 -10.85 -20.38 -20.12
CA LEU A 205 -12.23 -20.85 -19.96
C LEU A 205 -12.83 -21.30 -21.30
N ASP A 206 -12.58 -20.57 -22.39
CA ASP A 206 -13.02 -20.95 -23.74
C ASP A 206 -12.33 -22.25 -24.21
N GLN A 207 -11.02 -22.39 -23.97
CA GLN A 207 -10.30 -23.64 -24.26
C GLN A 207 -10.85 -24.83 -23.46
N TYR A 208 -11.12 -24.63 -22.17
CA TYR A 208 -11.69 -25.66 -21.31
C TYR A 208 -13.11 -26.06 -21.77
N SER A 209 -13.94 -25.08 -22.13
CA SER A 209 -15.30 -25.30 -22.65
C SER A 209 -15.27 -26.10 -23.97
N LYS A 210 -14.40 -25.73 -24.91
CA LYS A 210 -14.19 -26.49 -26.15
C LYS A 210 -13.69 -27.91 -25.91
N SER A 211 -12.82 -28.10 -24.91
CA SER A 211 -12.36 -29.43 -24.50
C SER A 211 -13.52 -30.29 -23.97
N ILE A 212 -14.36 -29.75 -23.09
CA ILE A 212 -15.55 -30.44 -22.59
C ILE A 212 -16.51 -30.80 -23.74
N GLU A 213 -16.79 -29.88 -24.65
CA GLU A 213 -17.64 -30.14 -25.81
C GLU A 213 -17.08 -31.27 -26.69
N SER A 214 -15.76 -31.31 -26.89
CA SER A 214 -15.12 -32.38 -27.66
C SER A 214 -15.28 -33.75 -27.00
N VAL A 215 -15.13 -33.82 -25.67
CA VAL A 215 -15.33 -35.03 -24.88
C VAL A 215 -16.80 -35.47 -24.91
N GLN A 216 -17.74 -34.52 -24.84
CA GLN A 216 -19.17 -34.83 -24.93
C GLN A 216 -19.55 -35.37 -26.32
N LYS A 217 -19.04 -34.75 -27.40
CA LYS A 217 -19.24 -35.25 -28.78
C LYS A 217 -18.68 -36.66 -28.95
N TYR A 218 -17.47 -36.92 -28.45
CA TYR A 218 -16.88 -38.26 -28.50
C TYR A 218 -17.72 -39.29 -27.73
N ARG A 219 -18.21 -38.95 -26.52
CA ARG A 219 -19.11 -39.82 -25.75
C ARG A 219 -20.40 -40.13 -26.49
N GLN A 220 -21.01 -39.14 -27.15
CA GLN A 220 -22.23 -39.36 -27.94
C GLN A 220 -22.00 -40.30 -29.12
N ILE A 221 -20.87 -40.17 -29.82
CA ILE A 221 -20.49 -41.08 -30.92
C ILE A 221 -20.32 -42.50 -30.39
N LEU A 222 -19.58 -42.66 -29.29
CA LEU A 222 -19.32 -43.98 -28.71
C LEU A 222 -20.60 -44.66 -28.20
N ILE A 223 -21.52 -43.91 -27.58
CA ILE A 223 -22.85 -44.41 -27.18
C ILE A 223 -23.64 -44.86 -28.41
N LYS A 224 -23.62 -44.07 -29.48
CA LYS A 224 -24.30 -44.42 -30.74
C LYS A 224 -23.74 -45.72 -31.32
N ASP A 225 -22.41 -45.87 -31.39
CA ASP A 225 -21.77 -47.08 -31.90
C ASP A 225 -22.12 -48.32 -31.07
N ILE A 226 -22.20 -48.19 -29.74
CA ILE A 226 -22.65 -49.28 -28.85
C ILE A 226 -24.10 -49.64 -29.15
N ILE A 227 -25.00 -48.65 -29.26
CA ILE A 227 -26.42 -48.88 -29.56
C ILE A 227 -26.59 -49.55 -30.93
N ASP A 228 -25.85 -49.11 -31.94
CA ASP A 228 -25.94 -49.67 -33.29
C ASP A 228 -25.42 -51.13 -33.31
N LYS A 229 -24.33 -51.44 -32.60
CA LYS A 229 -23.89 -52.83 -32.39
C LYS A 229 -24.91 -53.69 -31.66
N LEU A 230 -25.56 -53.15 -30.62
CA LEU A 230 -26.63 -53.86 -29.91
C LEU A 230 -27.82 -54.16 -30.82
N LYS A 231 -28.21 -53.22 -31.70
CA LYS A 231 -29.27 -53.44 -32.70
C LYS A 231 -28.87 -54.48 -33.75
N GLU A 232 -27.62 -54.50 -34.19
CA GLU A 232 -27.11 -55.53 -35.10
C GLU A 232 -27.14 -56.91 -34.45
N LEU A 233 -26.70 -57.02 -33.19
CA LEU A 233 -26.80 -58.25 -32.41
C LEU A 233 -28.25 -58.71 -32.25
N ASP A 234 -29.18 -57.79 -31.96
CA ASP A 234 -30.61 -58.10 -31.85
C ASP A 234 -31.22 -58.58 -33.17
N LYS A 235 -30.81 -58.01 -34.31
CA LYS A 235 -31.20 -58.51 -35.64
C LYS A 235 -30.67 -59.92 -35.90
N ILE A 236 -29.41 -60.19 -35.55
CA ILE A 236 -28.80 -61.52 -35.71
C ILE A 236 -29.55 -62.53 -34.83
N HIS A 237 -29.77 -62.20 -33.54
CA HIS A 237 -30.51 -63.05 -32.63
C HIS A 237 -31.95 -63.30 -33.10
N SER A 238 -32.65 -62.27 -33.56
CA SER A 238 -34.00 -62.39 -34.10
C SER A 238 -34.03 -63.33 -35.31
N LYS A 239 -33.05 -63.24 -36.22
CA LYS A 239 -32.92 -64.14 -37.36
C LYS A 239 -32.64 -65.58 -36.92
N SER A 240 -31.73 -65.79 -35.97
CA SER A 240 -31.45 -67.12 -35.41
C SER A 240 -32.67 -67.75 -34.72
N ILE A 241 -33.49 -66.95 -34.03
CA ILE A 241 -34.75 -67.43 -33.42
C ILE A 241 -35.75 -67.84 -34.51
N ILE A 242 -35.85 -67.09 -35.61
CA ILE A 242 -36.71 -67.44 -36.75
C ILE A 242 -36.23 -68.75 -37.40
N ASP A 243 -34.93 -68.90 -37.61
CA ASP A 243 -34.34 -70.11 -38.21
C ASP A 243 -34.57 -71.35 -37.31
N LEU A 244 -34.46 -71.20 -35.99
CA LEU A 244 -34.76 -72.26 -35.01
C LEU A 244 -36.24 -72.66 -35.01
N LYS A 245 -37.16 -71.69 -35.11
CA LYS A 245 -38.60 -71.96 -35.25
C LYS A 245 -38.91 -72.71 -36.56
N TYR A 246 -38.27 -72.31 -37.65
CA TYR A 246 -38.41 -72.99 -38.95
C TYR A 246 -37.88 -74.44 -38.91
N LEU A 247 -36.70 -74.66 -38.31
CA LEU A 247 -36.15 -75.99 -38.09
C LEU A 247 -37.08 -76.85 -37.23
N SER A 248 -37.62 -76.30 -36.14
CA SER A 248 -38.58 -76.99 -35.27
C SER A 248 -39.84 -77.41 -36.05
N TYR A 249 -40.42 -76.50 -36.82
CA TYR A 249 -41.57 -76.79 -37.68
C TYR A 249 -41.24 -77.91 -38.70
N ARG A 250 -40.06 -77.85 -39.33
CA ARG A 250 -39.64 -78.85 -40.32
C ARG A 250 -39.39 -80.23 -39.71
N VAL A 251 -38.79 -80.29 -38.50
CA VAL A 251 -38.64 -81.54 -37.75
C VAL A 251 -40.01 -82.13 -37.41
N GLN A 252 -40.98 -81.30 -37.04
CA GLN A 252 -42.34 -81.75 -36.74
C GLN A 252 -43.08 -82.24 -37.99
N GLU A 253 -42.93 -81.58 -39.14
CA GLU A 253 -43.44 -82.10 -40.42
C GLU A 253 -42.82 -83.45 -40.80
N LEU A 254 -41.50 -83.60 -40.62
CA LEU A 254 -40.79 -84.86 -40.91
C LEU A 254 -41.27 -85.98 -39.98
N LYS A 255 -41.47 -85.68 -38.68
CA LYS A 255 -42.04 -86.60 -37.71
C LYS A 255 -43.46 -87.02 -38.13
N ASN A 256 -44.34 -86.07 -38.45
CA ASN A 256 -45.70 -86.36 -38.91
C ASN A 256 -45.70 -87.19 -40.21
N LYS A 257 -44.79 -86.94 -41.15
CA LYS A 257 -44.65 -87.75 -42.38
C LYS A 257 -44.15 -89.16 -42.09
N LYS A 258 -43.23 -89.33 -41.12
CA LYS A 258 -42.78 -90.64 -40.67
C LYS A 258 -43.93 -91.39 -40.02
N ASP A 259 -44.66 -90.76 -39.09
CA ASP A 259 -45.78 -91.37 -38.38
C ASP A 259 -46.90 -91.79 -39.34
N LYS A 260 -47.20 -90.97 -40.37
CA LYS A 260 -48.11 -91.36 -41.45
C LYS A 260 -47.61 -92.55 -42.29
N ARG A 261 -46.31 -92.62 -42.59
CA ARG A 261 -45.74 -93.79 -43.29
C ARG A 261 -45.84 -95.05 -42.45
N VAL A 262 -45.47 -94.96 -41.17
CA VAL A 262 -45.62 -96.08 -40.22
C VAL A 262 -47.08 -96.49 -40.14
N GLN A 263 -48.03 -95.57 -39.98
CA GLN A 263 -49.46 -95.92 -40.02
C GLN A 263 -49.84 -96.61 -41.34
N ASN A 264 -49.44 -96.10 -42.49
CA ASN A 264 -49.76 -96.73 -43.78
C ASN A 264 -49.11 -98.13 -43.94
N GLU A 265 -47.93 -98.37 -43.37
CA GLU A 265 -47.28 -99.69 -43.37
C GLU A 265 -47.97 -100.69 -42.43
N TYR A 266 -48.53 -100.24 -41.31
CA TYR A 266 -49.24 -101.09 -40.35
C TYR A 266 -50.74 -101.29 -40.67
N TYR A 267 -51.34 -100.45 -41.53
CA TYR A 267 -52.75 -100.54 -41.95
C TYR A 267 -52.93 -100.94 -43.43
N HIS A 268 -51.84 -101.29 -44.13
CA HIS A 268 -51.87 -102.05 -45.38
C HIS A 268 -51.35 -103.48 -45.15
N GLU A 269 -52.14 -104.26 -44.42
CA GLU A 269 -52.31 -105.70 -44.69
C GLU A 269 -53.74 -105.93 -45.18
#